data_AF-A0A0F9KXI3-F1
#
_entry.id   AF-A0A0F9KXI3-F1
#
_cell.length_a   1.000
_cell.length_b   1.000
_cell.length_c   1.000
_cell.angle_alpha   90.00
_cell.angle_beta   90.00
_cell.angle_gamma   90.00
#
_symmetry.space_group_name_H-M   'P 1'
#
loop_
_entity.id
_entity.type
_entity.pdbx_description
1 polymer ?
#
loop_
_entity_poly.entity_id
_entity_poly.type
_entity_poly.pdbx_seq_one_letter_code
_entity_poly.pdbx_strand_id
1 'polypeptide(L)'
;MLSCRETTRLISDGLDRRLSFWQRLGLRLHLVMCGACAAYRRQVTALNKLVSAHFRESRPAGPHLLSGEARQRIKAALRDHMH
;
A
#
# COMPACT_ATOMS: atom_id res chain seq x y z
N MET A 1 -8.95 -7.63 -21.16
CA MET A 1 -7.69 -6.92 -20.82
C MET A 1 -7.97 -5.94 -19.72
N LEU A 2 -7.07 -5.77 -18.74
CA LEU A 2 -7.21 -4.74 -17.71
C LEU A 2 -7.08 -3.35 -18.34
N SER A 3 -7.89 -2.41 -17.89
CA SER A 3 -7.72 -0.98 -18.20
C SER A 3 -6.53 -0.39 -17.44
N CYS A 4 -6.03 0.77 -17.89
CA CYS A 4 -4.98 1.50 -17.16
C CYS A 4 -5.43 1.84 -15.73
N ARG A 5 -6.70 2.18 -15.51
CA ARG A 5 -7.27 2.49 -14.18
C ARG A 5 -7.25 1.29 -13.24
N GLU A 6 -7.64 0.11 -13.73
CA GLU A 6 -7.59 -1.12 -12.93
C GLU A 6 -6.13 -1.53 -12.66
N THR A 7 -5.26 -1.34 -13.64
CA THR A 7 -3.82 -1.64 -13.53
C THR A 7 -3.16 -0.75 -12.47
N THR A 8 -3.39 0.55 -12.48
CA THR A 8 -2.83 1.47 -11.47
C THR A 8 -3.35 1.16 -10.07
N ARG A 9 -4.65 0.82 -9.94
CA ARG A 9 -5.20 0.32 -8.68
C ARG A 9 -4.52 -0.97 -8.21
N LEU A 10 -4.35 -1.97 -9.08
CA LEU A 10 -3.66 -3.22 -8.73
C LEU A 10 -2.19 -3.01 -8.37
N ILE A 11 -1.51 -2.05 -9.01
CA ILE A 11 -0.14 -1.66 -8.64
C ILE A 11 -0.11 -1.13 -7.22
N SER A 12 -1.03 -0.21 -6.86
CA SER A 12 -1.14 0.33 -5.50
C SER A 12 -1.47 -0.76 -4.49
N ASP A 13 -2.50 -1.57 -4.75
CA ASP A 13 -2.88 -2.70 -3.90
C ASP A 13 -1.69 -3.65 -3.67
N GLY A 14 -0.86 -3.87 -4.68
CA GLY A 14 0.32 -4.73 -4.60
C GLY A 14 1.44 -4.21 -3.69
N LEU A 15 1.41 -2.93 -3.30
CA LEU A 15 2.32 -2.35 -2.31
C LEU A 15 1.84 -2.64 -0.88
N ASP A 16 0.52 -2.65 -0.67
CA ASP A 16 -0.09 -2.81 0.66
C ASP A 16 -0.37 -4.27 1.00
N ARG A 17 -0.77 -5.07 -0.01
CA ARG A 17 -1.21 -6.45 0.17
C ARG A 17 -0.69 -7.37 -0.93
N ARG A 18 -0.74 -8.67 -0.65
CA ARG A 18 -0.46 -9.69 -1.67
C ARG A 18 -1.62 -9.77 -2.66
N LEU A 19 -1.31 -9.61 -3.94
CA LEU A 19 -2.25 -9.85 -5.03
C LEU A 19 -2.47 -11.35 -5.28
N SER A 20 -3.67 -11.70 -5.74
CA SER A 20 -3.99 -13.06 -6.20
C SER A 20 -3.15 -13.42 -7.43
N PHE A 21 -3.08 -14.72 -7.75
CA PHE A 21 -2.34 -15.21 -8.91
C PHE A 21 -2.83 -14.57 -10.21
N TRP A 22 -4.16 -14.54 -10.41
CA TRP A 22 -4.79 -13.97 -11.61
C TRP A 22 -4.56 -12.47 -11.73
N GLN A 23 -4.62 -11.73 -10.62
CA GLN A 23 -4.31 -10.31 -10.59
C GLN A 23 -2.85 -10.04 -11.00
N ARG A 24 -1.90 -10.85 -10.50
CA ARG A 24 -0.49 -10.74 -10.88
C ARG A 24 -0.26 -11.03 -12.36
N LEU A 25 -0.92 -12.06 -12.90
CA LEU A 25 -0.81 -12.41 -14.30
C LEU A 25 -1.36 -11.31 -15.20
N GLY A 26 -2.58 -10.84 -14.94
CA GLY A 26 -3.21 -9.75 -15.69
C GLY A 26 -2.37 -8.46 -15.64
N LEU A 27 -1.86 -8.12 -14.46
CA LEU A 27 -0.96 -6.97 -14.29
C LEU A 27 0.31 -7.12 -15.14
N ARG A 28 0.98 -8.28 -15.12
CA ARG A 28 2.19 -8.50 -15.96
C ARG A 28 1.90 -8.32 -17.43
N LEU A 29 0.80 -8.88 -17.93
CA LEU A 29 0.41 -8.75 -19.35
C LEU A 29 0.20 -7.29 -19.74
N HIS A 30 -0.53 -6.50 -18.93
CA HIS A 30 -0.76 -5.09 -19.21
C HIS A 30 0.55 -4.28 -19.19
N LEU A 31 1.47 -4.57 -18.27
CA LEU A 31 2.74 -3.86 -18.16
C LEU A 31 3.69 -4.09 -19.34
N VAL A 32 3.57 -5.23 -20.03
CA VAL A 32 4.35 -5.50 -21.25
C VAL A 32 3.87 -4.63 -22.41
N MET A 33 2.56 -4.34 -22.49
CA MET A 33 1.97 -3.57 -23.59
C MET A 33 1.83 -2.06 -23.30
N CYS A 34 1.87 -1.64 -22.04
CA CYS A 34 1.67 -0.25 -21.65
C CYS A 34 2.90 0.34 -20.93
N GLY A 35 3.70 1.10 -21.66
CA GLY A 35 4.89 1.78 -21.13
C GLY A 35 4.58 2.77 -19.99
N ALA A 36 3.42 3.46 -20.06
CA ALA A 36 3.00 4.40 -19.02
C ALA A 36 2.74 3.70 -17.67
N CYS A 37 2.00 2.58 -17.68
CA CYS A 37 1.76 1.79 -16.47
C CYS A 37 3.06 1.16 -15.94
N ALA A 38 3.98 0.75 -16.82
CA ALA A 38 5.31 0.29 -16.43
C ALA A 38 6.14 1.39 -15.75
N ALA A 39 6.11 2.62 -16.26
CA ALA A 39 6.76 3.76 -15.65
C ALA A 39 6.16 4.10 -14.28
N TYR A 40 4.83 4.17 -14.20
CA TYR A 40 4.11 4.41 -12.95
C TYR A 40 4.48 3.38 -11.87
N ARG A 41 4.46 2.08 -12.21
CA ARG A 41 4.87 1.02 -11.27
C ARG A 41 6.29 1.24 -10.73
N ARG A 42 7.24 1.61 -11.58
CA ARG A 42 8.62 1.88 -11.17
C ARG A 42 8.68 3.07 -10.21
N GLN A 43 8.01 4.17 -10.53
CA GLN A 43 7.98 5.39 -9.72
C GLN A 43 7.40 5.13 -8.32
N VAL A 44 6.20 4.54 -8.25
CA VAL A 44 5.53 4.32 -6.96
C VAL A 44 6.25 3.27 -6.12
N THR A 45 6.86 2.25 -6.74
CA THR A 45 7.68 1.27 -6.02
C THR A 45 8.95 1.91 -5.46
N ALA A 46 9.60 2.80 -6.21
CA ALA A 46 10.77 3.54 -5.74
C ALA A 46 10.40 4.46 -4.57
N LEU A 47 9.32 5.23 -4.69
CA LEU A 47 8.81 6.07 -3.61
C LEU A 47 8.51 5.26 -2.35
N ASN A 48 7.78 4.15 -2.48
CA ASN A 48 7.45 3.29 -1.35
C ASN A 48 8.70 2.74 -0.65
N LYS A 49 9.74 2.37 -1.40
CA LYS A 49 11.03 1.92 -0.85
C LYS A 49 11.75 3.02 -0.09
N LEU A 50 11.85 4.23 -0.66
CA LEU A 50 12.50 5.37 -0.03
C LEU A 50 11.80 5.75 1.28
N VAL A 51 10.47 5.86 1.24
CA VAL A 51 9.65 6.15 2.42
C VAL A 51 9.80 5.08 3.48
N SER A 52 9.70 3.80 3.10
CA SER A 52 9.88 2.67 4.03
C SER A 52 11.28 2.62 4.65
N ALA A 53 12.33 2.98 3.89
CA ALA A 53 13.69 3.07 4.40
C ALA A 53 13.82 4.21 5.41
N HIS A 54 13.27 5.39 5.09
CA HIS A 54 13.26 6.53 6.00
C HIS A 54 12.54 6.21 7.31
N PHE A 55 11.36 5.58 7.27
CA PHE A 55 10.65 5.17 8.49
C PHE A 55 11.37 4.08 9.29
N ARG A 56 12.19 3.24 8.64
CA ARG A 56 13.03 2.25 9.31
C ARG A 56 14.20 2.89 10.04
N GLU A 57 14.78 3.95 9.48
CA GLU A 57 15.91 4.68 10.05
C GLU A 57 15.46 5.67 11.13
N SER A 58 14.40 6.42 10.88
CA SER A 58 13.74 7.31 11.85
C SER A 58 12.93 6.56 12.91
N ARG A 59 13.14 5.25 13.07
CA ARG A 59 12.37 4.38 13.94
C ARG A 59 12.84 4.59 15.39
N PRO A 60 12.04 5.19 16.29
CA PRO A 60 12.43 5.29 17.69
C PRO A 60 12.57 3.88 18.27
N ALA A 61 13.63 3.66 19.06
CA ALA A 61 13.87 2.41 19.76
C ALA A 61 12.82 2.22 20.87
N GLY A 62 11.65 1.70 20.52
CA GLY A 62 10.56 1.46 21.47
C GLY A 62 9.44 0.58 20.90
N PRO A 63 8.60 -0.03 21.76
CA PRO A 63 7.50 -0.89 21.30
C PRO A 63 6.54 -0.09 20.42
N HIS A 64 6.26 -0.58 19.21
CA HIS A 64 5.27 -0.01 18.29
C HIS A 64 3.84 -0.36 18.71
N LEU A 65 3.50 0.01 19.93
CA LEU A 65 2.16 -0.11 20.46
C LEU A 65 1.65 1.30 20.68
N LEU A 66 0.44 1.58 20.21
CA LEU A 66 -0.32 2.72 20.68
C LEU A 66 -0.20 2.76 22.21
N SER A 67 0.07 3.93 22.78
CA SER A 67 -0.03 4.07 24.24
C SER A 67 -1.39 3.55 24.69
N GLY A 68 -1.46 3.01 25.91
CA GLY A 68 -2.73 2.47 26.44
C GLY A 68 -3.87 3.48 26.31
N GLU A 69 -3.57 4.75 26.58
CA GLU A 69 -4.48 5.89 26.41
C GLU A 69 -4.90 6.11 24.95
N ALA A 70 -3.95 6.17 24.01
CA ALA A 70 -4.27 6.34 22.58
C ALA A 70 -5.15 5.20 22.06
N ARG A 71 -4.90 3.97 22.52
CA ARG A 71 -5.71 2.79 22.17
C ARG A 71 -7.13 2.91 22.73
N GLN A 72 -7.29 3.35 23.97
CA GLN A 72 -8.61 3.55 24.59
C GLN A 72 -9.40 4.65 23.90
N ARG A 73 -8.75 5.77 23.56
CA ARG A 73 -9.37 6.87 22.80
C ARG A 73 -9.90 6.41 21.44
N ILE A 74 -9.09 5.67 20.68
CA ILE A 74 -9.53 5.11 19.38
C ILE A 74 -10.72 4.15 19.58
N LYS A 75 -10.68 3.31 20.62
CA LYS A 75 -11.74 2.34 20.91
C LYS A 75 -13.06 3.01 21.36
N ALA A 76 -12.99 4.14 22.05
CA ALA A 76 -14.16 4.94 22.41
C ALA A 76 -14.77 5.61 21.17
N ALA A 77 -13.95 6.29 20.37
CA ALA A 77 -14.41 6.96 19.14
C ALA A 77 -15.05 5.99 18.13
N LEU A 78 -14.50 4.78 17.96
CA LEU A 78 -15.10 3.76 17.11
C LEU A 78 -16.46 3.26 17.62
N ARG A 79 -16.70 3.30 18.94
CA ARG A 79 -17.99 2.91 19.53
C ARG A 79 -19.05 3.98 19.31
N ASP A 80 -18.67 5.24 19.44
CA ASP A 80 -19.56 6.40 19.25
C ASP A 80 -19.98 6.60 17.79
N HIS A 81 -19.19 6.10 16.82
CA HIS A 81 -19.51 6.11 15.38
C HIS A 81 -20.18 4.82 14.88
N MET A 82 -20.44 3.85 15.76
CA MET A 82 -21.13 2.59 15.41
C MET A 82 -22.61 2.56 15.82
N HIS A 83 -23.16 3.73 16.19
CA HIS A 83 -24.58 4.02 16.36
C HIS A 83 -25.09 4.86 15.18
#